data_AF-A0A0F0HVG0-F1
#
_entry.id   AF-A0A0F0HVG0-F1
#
_cell.length_a   1.000
_cell.length_b   1.000
_cell.length_c   1.000
_cell.angle_alpha   90.00
_cell.angle_beta   90.00
_cell.angle_gamma   90.00
#
_symmetry.space_group_name_H-M   'P 1'
#
loop_
_entity.id
_entity.type
_entity.pdbx_description
1 polymer ?
#
loop_
_entity_poly.entity_id
_entity_poly.type
_entity_poly.pdbx_seq_one_letter_code
_entity_poly.pdbx_strand_id
1 'polypeptide(L)'
;MDHEEARSRLLEAAERLFYERGIQTVAMDELRASSGVSLKRLYQCFPSKTELVEEYLRRRDETWRTDLSEYVDRNATTPEGRLAAVFDWLYGWLAGPGFRGCAFINSFGELGATSDGVARAARDHKRAVRDQLTDLT
;
A
#
# COMPACT_ATOMS: atom_id res chain seq x y z
N MET A 1 8.33 -22.00 10.10
CA MET A 1 7.95 -20.89 9.22
C MET A 1 8.67 -21.06 7.91
N ASP A 2 7.93 -21.29 6.85
CA ASP A 2 8.50 -21.36 5.50
C ASP A 2 8.89 -19.96 4.99
N HIS A 3 9.29 -19.84 3.71
CA HIS A 3 9.69 -18.56 3.13
C HIS A 3 8.52 -17.60 2.89
N GLU A 4 7.38 -18.12 2.48
CA GLU A 4 6.22 -17.33 2.10
C GLU A 4 5.51 -16.79 3.34
N GLU A 5 5.36 -17.61 4.38
CA GLU A 5 4.82 -17.21 5.68
C GLU A 5 5.69 -16.11 6.31
N ALA A 6 7.02 -16.24 6.24
CA ALA A 6 7.94 -15.21 6.73
C ALA A 6 7.78 -13.90 5.96
N ARG A 7 7.66 -13.98 4.63
CA ARG A 7 7.48 -12.81 3.76
C ARG A 7 6.16 -12.10 4.03
N SER A 8 5.07 -12.85 4.20
CA SER A 8 3.75 -12.28 4.52
C SER A 8 3.75 -11.54 5.85
N ARG A 9 4.25 -12.17 6.92
CA ARG A 9 4.33 -11.54 8.25
C ARG A 9 5.19 -10.28 8.27
N LEU A 10 6.27 -10.27 7.50
CA LEU A 10 7.11 -9.08 7.33
C LEU A 10 6.37 -7.96 6.61
N LEU A 11 5.62 -8.28 5.55
CA LEU A 11 4.83 -7.30 4.81
C LEU A 11 3.66 -6.75 5.64
N GLU A 12 2.98 -7.58 6.42
CA GLU A 12 1.93 -7.14 7.35
C GLU A 12 2.49 -6.19 8.42
N ALA A 13 3.65 -6.52 8.99
CA ALA A 13 4.32 -5.65 9.95
C ALA A 13 4.76 -4.33 9.29
N ALA A 14 5.31 -4.39 8.07
CA ALA A 14 5.73 -3.23 7.30
C ALA A 14 4.56 -2.32 6.95
N GLU A 15 3.46 -2.87 6.44
CA GLU A 15 2.25 -2.11 6.11
C GLU A 15 1.73 -1.30 7.29
N ARG A 16 1.62 -1.95 8.44
CA ARG A 16 1.14 -1.30 9.66
C ARG A 16 2.13 -0.22 10.10
N LEU A 17 3.40 -0.58 10.29
CA LEU A 17 4.38 0.31 10.90
C LEU A 17 4.74 1.48 9.98
N PHE A 18 4.98 1.24 8.69
CA PHE A 18 5.28 2.31 7.74
C PHE A 18 4.10 3.27 7.58
N TYR A 19 2.86 2.78 7.53
CA TYR A 19 1.71 3.65 7.41
C TYR A 19 1.44 4.47 8.68
N GLU A 20 1.60 3.86 9.86
CA GLU A 20 1.36 4.53 11.14
C GLU A 20 2.43 5.54 11.52
N ARG A 21 3.70 5.25 11.21
CA ARG A 21 4.87 5.96 11.78
C ARG A 21 5.78 6.60 10.74
N GLY A 22 5.59 6.29 9.46
CA GLY A 22 6.47 6.72 8.37
C GLY A 22 7.59 5.72 8.10
N ILE A 23 8.11 5.74 6.88
CA ILE A 23 9.12 4.79 6.43
C ILE A 23 10.47 5.09 7.10
N GLN A 24 10.91 6.35 7.12
CA GLN A 24 12.23 6.73 7.64
C GLN A 24 12.41 6.35 9.11
N THR A 25 11.36 6.52 9.92
CA THR A 25 11.41 6.34 11.37
C THR A 25 11.45 4.87 11.81
N VAL A 26 10.93 3.95 10.99
CA VAL A 26 10.82 2.53 11.34
C VAL A 26 12.11 1.78 11.03
N ALA A 27 12.77 1.21 12.03
CA ALA A 27 13.98 0.42 11.85
C ALA A 27 13.70 -1.04 11.45
N MET A 28 14.68 -1.70 10.83
CA MET A 28 14.58 -3.13 10.48
C MET A 28 14.40 -4.03 11.71
N ASP A 29 14.96 -3.65 12.86
CA ASP A 29 14.78 -4.39 14.11
C ASP A 29 13.34 -4.31 14.65
N GLU A 30 12.64 -3.21 14.40
CA GLU A 30 11.23 -3.05 14.80
C GLU A 30 10.32 -3.92 13.94
N LEU A 31 10.61 -4.02 12.64
CA LEU A 31 9.92 -4.95 11.73
C LEU A 31 10.15 -6.40 12.14
N ARG A 32 11.37 -6.75 12.53
CA ARG A 32 11.71 -8.07 13.12
C ARG A 32 10.89 -8.33 14.38
N ALA A 33 10.88 -7.39 15.33
CA ALA A 33 10.15 -7.54 16.58
C ALA A 33 8.63 -7.65 16.36
N SER A 34 8.07 -6.84 15.46
CA SER A 34 6.64 -6.85 15.15
C SER A 34 6.18 -8.07 14.35
N SER A 35 7.03 -8.64 13.49
CA SER A 35 6.67 -9.79 12.64
C SER A 35 6.95 -11.14 13.32
N GLY A 36 7.78 -11.17 14.36
CA GLY A 36 8.29 -12.40 14.98
C GLY A 36 9.28 -13.18 14.09
N VAL A 37 9.66 -12.63 12.93
CA VAL A 37 10.65 -13.23 12.03
C VAL A 37 12.06 -12.87 12.51
N SER A 38 13.01 -13.80 12.46
CA SER A 38 14.40 -13.50 12.90
C SER A 38 15.10 -12.51 11.96
N LEU A 39 16.09 -11.76 12.45
CA LEU A 39 16.80 -10.75 11.63
C LEU A 39 17.46 -11.38 10.41
N LYS A 40 18.09 -12.54 10.58
CA LYS A 40 18.69 -13.30 9.48
C LYS A 40 17.65 -13.67 8.42
N ARG A 41 16.47 -14.11 8.84
CA ARG A 41 15.40 -14.49 7.91
C ARG A 41 14.78 -13.27 7.23
N LEU A 42 14.64 -12.16 7.94
CA LEU A 42 14.22 -10.89 7.37
C LEU A 42 15.07 -10.55 6.16
N TYR A 43 16.40 -10.50 6.32
CA TYR A 43 17.31 -10.13 5.22
C TYR A 43 17.40 -11.17 4.10
N GLN A 44 16.99 -12.42 4.36
CA GLN A 44 16.81 -13.42 3.30
C GLN A 44 15.56 -13.16 2.46
N CYS A 45 14.47 -12.69 3.08
CA CYS A 45 13.22 -12.37 2.38
C CYS A 45 13.28 -11.00 1.70
N PHE A 46 13.92 -10.03 2.34
CA PHE A 46 14.07 -8.65 1.89
C PHE A 46 15.50 -8.17 2.17
N PRO A 47 16.41 -8.31 1.19
CA PRO A 47 17.82 -7.91 1.31
C PRO A 47 18.03 -6.45 1.75
N SER A 48 17.07 -5.57 1.45
CA SER A 48 17.13 -4.16 1.84
C SER A 48 15.77 -3.63 2.34
N LYS A 49 15.81 -2.56 3.14
CA LYS A 49 14.60 -1.82 3.53
C LYS A 49 13.86 -1.27 2.31
N THR A 50 14.60 -0.81 1.31
CA THR A 50 14.04 -0.27 0.07
C THR A 50 13.22 -1.32 -0.67
N GLU A 51 13.71 -2.55 -0.81
CA GLU A 51 12.93 -3.63 -1.44
C GLU A 51 11.66 -3.97 -0.67
N LEU A 52 11.71 -3.95 0.67
CA LEU A 52 10.52 -4.12 1.49
C LEU A 52 9.51 -2.97 1.33
N VAL A 53 9.99 -1.74 1.19
CA VAL A 53 9.15 -0.56 0.94
C VAL A 53 8.49 -0.63 -0.43
N GLU A 54 9.23 -0.99 -1.47
CA GLU A 54 8.67 -1.15 -2.82
C GLU A 54 7.62 -2.27 -2.85
N GLU A 55 7.86 -3.35 -2.12
CA GLU A 55 6.90 -4.44 -2.01
C GLU A 55 5.65 -4.08 -1.20
N TYR A 56 5.84 -3.35 -0.10
CA TYR A 56 4.74 -2.72 0.64
C TYR A 56 3.85 -1.87 -0.28
N LEU A 57 4.45 -0.99 -1.09
CA LEU A 57 3.70 -0.09 -1.98
C LEU A 57 2.95 -0.85 -3.08
N ARG A 58 3.55 -1.92 -3.62
CA ARG A 58 2.90 -2.76 -4.63
C ARG A 58 1.71 -3.53 -4.07
N ARG A 59 1.86 -4.19 -2.92
CA ARG A 59 0.73 -4.85 -2.24
C ARG A 59 -0.38 -3.85 -1.93
N ARG A 60 -0.02 -2.65 -1.47
CA ARG A 60 -0.99 -1.58 -1.16
C ARG A 60 -1.74 -1.09 -2.41
N ASP A 61 -1.07 -0.99 -3.55
CA ASP A 61 -1.70 -0.62 -4.83
C ASP A 61 -2.72 -1.68 -5.27
N GLU A 62 -2.30 -2.94 -5.28
CA GLU A 62 -3.13 -4.08 -5.67
C GLU A 62 -4.39 -4.17 -4.80
N THR A 63 -4.24 -4.14 -3.47
CA THR A 63 -5.38 -4.17 -2.55
C THR A 63 -6.31 -2.98 -2.78
N TRP A 64 -5.77 -1.76 -2.87
CA TRP A 64 -6.59 -0.55 -3.02
C TRP A 64 -7.43 -0.59 -4.31
N ARG A 65 -6.83 -0.98 -5.45
CA ARG A 65 -7.53 -1.02 -6.74
C ARG A 65 -8.56 -2.13 -6.81
N THR A 66 -8.25 -3.30 -6.24
CA THR A 66 -9.19 -4.42 -6.14
C THR A 66 -10.39 -4.03 -5.28
N ASP A 67 -10.16 -3.49 -4.08
CA ASP A 67 -11.23 -3.10 -3.16
C ASP A 67 -12.17 -2.05 -3.79
N LEU A 68 -11.61 -1.07 -4.51
CA LEU A 68 -12.39 -0.09 -5.25
C LEU A 68 -13.24 -0.75 -6.34
N SER A 69 -12.64 -1.61 -7.17
CA SER A 69 -13.36 -2.29 -8.26
C SER A 69 -14.51 -3.14 -7.71
N GLU A 70 -14.23 -3.96 -6.69
CA GLU A 70 -15.25 -4.79 -6.07
C GLU A 70 -16.37 -3.97 -5.45
N TYR A 71 -16.06 -2.83 -4.83
CA TYR A 71 -17.09 -1.97 -4.28
C TYR A 71 -17.98 -1.39 -5.40
N VAL A 72 -17.38 -0.84 -6.46
CA VAL A 72 -18.12 -0.27 -7.58
C VAL A 72 -18.99 -1.32 -8.26
N ASP A 73 -18.44 -2.49 -8.56
CA ASP A 73 -19.16 -3.58 -9.25
C ASP A 73 -20.33 -4.14 -8.43
N ARG A 74 -20.21 -4.17 -7.11
CA ARG A 74 -21.30 -4.61 -6.22
C ARG A 74 -22.43 -3.59 -6.08
N ASN A 75 -22.14 -2.29 -6.21
CA ASN A 75 -23.09 -1.23 -5.84
C ASN A 75 -23.70 -0.49 -7.04
N ALA A 76 -23.15 -0.63 -8.25
CA ALA A 76 -23.69 0.06 -9.42
C ALA A 76 -23.41 -0.63 -10.77
N THR A 77 -24.39 -0.57 -11.66
CA THR A 77 -24.33 -1.12 -13.03
C THR A 77 -24.40 -0.06 -14.13
N THR A 78 -24.90 1.14 -13.84
CA THR A 78 -24.91 2.27 -14.80
C THR A 78 -23.62 3.09 -14.70
N PRO A 79 -23.13 3.70 -15.79
CA PRO A 79 -21.92 4.54 -15.77
C PRO A 79 -21.95 5.63 -14.69
N GLU A 80 -23.05 6.37 -14.57
CA GLU A 80 -23.21 7.44 -13.59
C GLU A 80 -23.21 6.90 -12.15
N GLY A 81 -23.87 5.77 -11.94
CA GLY A 81 -23.91 5.09 -10.63
C GLY A 81 -22.54 4.57 -10.22
N ARG A 82 -21.77 4.03 -11.17
CA ARG A 82 -20.40 3.55 -10.93
C ARG A 82 -19.48 4.68 -10.50
N LEU A 83 -19.56 5.83 -11.16
CA LEU A 83 -18.80 7.01 -10.77
C LEU A 83 -19.20 7.51 -9.37
N ALA A 84 -20.50 7.54 -9.05
CA ALA A 84 -20.96 7.90 -7.71
C ALA A 84 -20.44 6.93 -6.62
N ALA A 85 -20.47 5.62 -6.89
CA ALA A 85 -19.99 4.59 -5.97
C ALA A 85 -18.49 4.73 -5.62
N VAL A 86 -17.68 5.29 -6.52
CA VAL A 86 -16.27 5.63 -6.21
C VAL A 86 -16.20 6.63 -5.05
N PHE A 87 -17.04 7.67 -5.07
CA PHE A 87 -17.04 8.69 -4.01
C PHE A 87 -17.55 8.15 -2.69
N ASP A 88 -18.54 7.25 -2.72
CA ASP A 88 -19.04 6.59 -1.51
C ASP A 88 -17.96 5.70 -0.87
N TRP A 89 -17.24 4.93 -1.69
CA TRP A 89 -16.12 4.12 -1.21
C TRP A 89 -14.99 4.98 -0.64
N LEU A 90 -14.62 6.06 -1.35
CA LEU A 90 -13.62 7.01 -0.87
C LEU A 90 -14.04 7.65 0.45
N TYR A 91 -15.30 8.05 0.60
CA TYR A 91 -15.81 8.62 1.84
C TYR A 91 -15.63 7.64 3.01
N GLY A 92 -16.03 6.38 2.83
CA GLY A 92 -15.86 5.34 3.84
C GLY A 92 -14.38 5.13 4.22
N TRP A 93 -13.49 5.11 3.23
CA TRP A 93 -12.05 4.96 3.46
C TRP A 93 -11.44 6.18 4.18
N LEU A 94 -11.79 7.40 3.78
CA LEU A 94 -11.29 8.65 4.36
C LEU A 94 -11.79 8.88 5.79
N ALA A 95 -13.04 8.49 6.07
CA ALA A 95 -13.64 8.58 7.41
C ALA A 95 -13.26 7.40 8.32
N GLY A 96 -12.55 6.40 7.79
CA GLY A 96 -12.16 5.19 8.52
C GLY A 96 -11.18 5.48 9.67
N PRO A 97 -11.28 4.72 10.79
CA PRO A 97 -10.33 4.85 11.88
C PRO A 97 -8.91 4.53 11.41
N GLY A 98 -7.94 5.31 11.87
CA GLY A 98 -6.54 5.12 11.51
C GLY A 98 -6.17 5.61 10.11
N PHE A 99 -7.04 6.33 9.40
CA PHE A 99 -6.66 7.02 8.17
C PHE A 99 -5.57 8.06 8.44
N ARG A 100 -4.46 7.97 7.68
CA ARG A 100 -3.30 8.87 7.78
C ARG A 100 -2.90 9.46 6.43
N GLY A 101 -3.87 9.67 5.54
CA GLY A 101 -3.60 10.13 4.19
C GLY A 101 -3.27 8.99 3.22
N CYS A 102 -2.88 9.36 2.01
CA CYS A 102 -2.51 8.40 0.97
C CYS A 102 -1.10 7.87 1.19
N ALA A 103 -0.95 6.54 1.34
CA ALA A 103 0.33 5.87 1.53
C ALA A 103 1.38 6.24 0.46
N PHE A 104 0.96 6.44 -0.79
CA PHE A 104 1.85 6.82 -1.90
C PHE A 104 2.33 8.26 -1.81
N ILE A 105 1.46 9.20 -1.38
CA ILE A 105 1.85 10.60 -1.18
C ILE A 105 2.80 10.71 0.01
N ASN A 106 2.49 10.03 1.12
CA ASN A 106 3.33 10.03 2.31
C ASN A 106 4.72 9.44 2.01
N SER A 107 4.75 8.26 1.37
CA SER A 107 6.01 7.61 0.97
C SER A 107 6.82 8.48 0.00
N PHE A 108 6.17 9.12 -0.97
CA PHE A 108 6.85 10.06 -1.87
C PHE A 108 7.41 11.27 -1.12
N GLY A 109 6.68 11.81 -0.14
CA GLY A 109 7.15 12.91 0.69
C GLY A 109 8.41 12.57 1.49
N GLU A 110 8.52 11.34 1.98
CA GLU A 110 9.69 10.88 2.75
C GLU A 110 10.88 10.49 1.88
N LEU A 111 10.64 9.90 0.71
CA LEU A 111 11.67 9.17 -0.05
C LEU A 111 11.74 9.49 -1.53
N GLY A 112 10.75 10.20 -2.09
CA GLY A 112 10.62 10.41 -3.54
C GLY A 112 11.77 11.18 -4.18
N ALA A 113 12.52 11.96 -3.40
CA ALA A 113 13.71 12.67 -3.88
C ALA A 113 14.98 11.79 -3.93
N THR A 114 15.01 10.67 -3.20
CA THR A 114 16.22 9.83 -3.02
C THR A 114 16.01 8.36 -3.39
N SER A 115 14.78 7.96 -3.70
CA SER A 115 14.42 6.60 -4.10
C SER A 115 13.57 6.63 -5.37
N ASP A 116 14.21 6.28 -6.50
CA ASP A 116 13.52 6.14 -7.78
C ASP A 116 12.41 5.09 -7.74
N GLY A 117 12.58 4.03 -6.94
CA GLY A 117 11.58 2.99 -6.72
C GLY A 117 10.31 3.53 -6.09
N VAL A 118 10.43 4.29 -4.99
CA VAL A 118 9.28 4.94 -4.35
C VAL A 118 8.64 5.99 -5.26
N ALA A 119 9.47 6.79 -5.94
CA ALA A 119 8.98 7.81 -6.86
C ALA A 119 8.16 7.20 -8.01
N ARG A 120 8.64 6.08 -8.57
CA ARG A 120 7.95 5.32 -9.62
C ARG A 120 6.68 4.67 -9.09
N ALA A 121 6.72 3.96 -7.96
CA ALA A 121 5.55 3.33 -7.37
C ALA A 121 4.40 4.34 -7.11
N ALA A 122 4.72 5.55 -6.62
CA ALA A 122 3.73 6.60 -6.44
C ALA A 122 3.11 7.07 -7.75
N ARG A 123 3.92 7.26 -8.81
CA ARG A 123 3.43 7.66 -10.13
C ARG A 123 2.59 6.56 -10.78
N ASP A 124 3.02 5.32 -10.68
CA ASP A 124 2.36 4.17 -11.29
C ASP A 124 1.00 3.93 -10.65
N HIS A 125 0.91 4.00 -9.31
CA HIS A 125 -0.38 3.94 -8.62
C HIS A 125 -1.33 5.05 -9.08
N LYS A 126 -0.88 6.31 -9.14
CA LYS A 126 -1.75 7.42 -9.58
C LYS A 126 -2.19 7.28 -11.04
N ARG A 127 -1.33 6.75 -11.90
CA ARG A 127 -1.67 6.41 -13.28
C ARG A 127 -2.72 5.32 -13.34
N ALA A 128 -2.49 4.20 -12.65
CA ALA A 128 -3.40 3.05 -12.64
C ALA A 128 -4.79 3.44 -12.10
N VAL A 129 -4.86 4.23 -11.03
CA VAL A 129 -6.15 4.72 -10.50
C VAL A 129 -6.85 5.63 -11.49
N ARG A 130 -6.14 6.57 -12.13
CA ARG A 130 -6.75 7.43 -13.16
C ARG A 130 -7.30 6.62 -14.32
N ASP A 131 -6.54 5.64 -14.79
CA ASP A 131 -6.93 4.80 -15.92
C ASP A 131 -8.17 3.96 -15.52
N GLN A 132 -8.17 3.33 -14.34
CA GLN A 132 -9.33 2.61 -13.79
C GLN A 132 -10.59 3.49 -13.69
N LEU A 133 -10.46 4.75 -13.27
CA LEU A 133 -11.59 5.68 -13.19
C LEU A 133 -12.09 6.13 -14.57
N THR A 134 -11.21 6.21 -15.56
CA THR A 134 -11.55 6.60 -16.93
C THR A 134 -12.30 5.46 -17.63
N ASP A 135 -12.01 4.21 -17.27
CA ASP A 135 -12.69 3.02 -17.79
C ASP A 135 -14.08 2.78 -17.18
N LEU A 136 -14.53 3.62 -16.24
CA LEU A 136 -15.88 3.52 -15.64
C LEU A 136 -16.99 4.17 -16.49
N THR A 137 -16.63 5.00 -17.46
CA THR A 137 -17.54 5.77 -18.33
C THR A 137 -17.59 5.19 -19.74
#